data_AF-A0A8C8S0X5-F1
#
_entry.id   AF-A0A8C8S0X5-F1
#
_cell.length_a   1.000
_cell.length_b   1.000
_cell.length_c   1.000
_cell.angle_alpha   90.00
_cell.angle_beta   90.00
_cell.angle_gamma   90.00
#
_symmetry.space_group_name_H-M   'P 1'
#
loop_
_entity.id
_entity.type
_entity.pdbx_description
1 polymer ?
#
loop_
_entity_poly.entity_id
_entity_poly.type
_entity_poly.pdbx_seq_one_letter_code
_entity_poly.pdbx_strand_id
1 'polypeptide(L)'
;MLDLQTWHGNAYLYIKVHFPFELKQTGSRFQKLYVKNMANKKIETFSPVEAVQIYAVLEDCLDQLAILGYIMPVSYEGRTDISNVGASIFKILWFPFFGDLKRANHLFSRASKQSAVTSDNLRKVQADRQYASDVIAETLQEMQTSGTFQSLLRAVQREEEEKSNFHTIIIREEEGRKEIKSLQKQLQDVKKEKDLEIQNRNEMIAYLKDQLQEMKAKTDMESRYVKKDTELKVYQTQKKCSNAEKDLFNEIEKLRIKTDEEVRVHVEIENFLRQQQMKLEEKLEYWMEKYEKDTESKQQELNTLKASKANDLAALQELAKQCRLFEQVIIEDRVEKEAARRKVEQDALELKSVQKLQAWWRGTMVRRNIGPYKIIKKPKEDEPKGKEKGKKEKAGAKKKK
;
A
#
# COMPACT_ATOMS: atom_id res chain seq x y z
N MET A 1 -25.92 32.87 59.80
CA MET A 1 -26.29 31.44 59.88
C MET A 1 -24.99 30.68 60.13
N LEU A 2 -24.42 30.56 61.34
CA LEU A 2 -25.01 30.23 62.64
C LEU A 2 -26.09 29.16 62.51
N ASP A 3 -25.66 27.91 62.63
CA ASP A 3 -26.42 26.88 63.33
C ASP A 3 -25.53 26.25 64.41
N LEU A 4 -25.77 26.75 65.62
CA LEU A 4 -25.49 26.13 66.90
C LEU A 4 -26.65 25.19 67.20
N GLN A 5 -26.36 23.93 67.52
CA GLN A 5 -27.14 22.93 68.29
C GLN A 5 -26.74 21.55 67.73
N THR A 6 -26.15 20.61 68.45
CA THR A 6 -26.45 20.17 69.81
C THR A 6 -25.20 19.53 70.44
N TRP A 7 -24.58 20.25 71.36
CA TRP A 7 -23.82 19.65 72.45
C TRP A 7 -24.82 19.23 73.52
N HIS A 8 -25.10 17.94 73.68
CA HIS A 8 -25.53 17.34 74.94
C HIS A 8 -25.57 15.82 74.78
N GLY A 9 -24.98 15.12 75.76
CA GLY A 9 -25.32 13.72 76.03
C GLY A 9 -24.28 12.71 75.56
N ASN A 10 -23.23 12.55 76.37
CA ASN A 10 -22.85 11.27 77.00
C ASN A 10 -21.35 11.21 77.27
N ALA A 11 -20.88 12.15 78.10
CA ALA A 11 -19.81 11.88 79.03
C ALA A 11 -20.34 10.89 80.10
N TYR A 12 -20.56 9.63 79.71
CA TYR A 12 -20.51 8.54 80.69
C TYR A 12 -19.03 8.32 81.02
N LEU A 13 -18.55 9.22 81.89
CA LEU A 13 -17.54 8.91 82.89
C LEU A 13 -18.02 7.64 83.61
N TYR A 14 -17.69 6.47 83.08
CA TYR A 14 -17.52 5.30 83.93
C TYR A 14 -16.23 5.56 84.69
N ILE A 15 -16.38 6.30 85.79
CA ILE A 15 -15.50 6.30 86.95
C ILE A 15 -15.49 4.85 87.41
N LYS A 16 -14.65 4.06 86.75
CA LYS A 16 -14.20 2.78 87.27
C LYS A 16 -13.28 3.19 88.40
N VAL A 17 -13.89 3.27 89.58
CA VAL A 17 -13.28 3.59 90.85
C VAL A 17 -11.92 2.91 90.88
N HIS A 18 -10.88 3.72 90.63
CA HIS A 18 -9.51 3.42 90.99
C HIS A 18 -9.52 3.45 92.51
N PHE A 19 -10.05 2.38 93.12
CA PHE A 19 -9.86 2.13 94.53
C PHE A 19 -8.34 2.04 94.69
N PRO A 20 -7.71 2.85 95.55
CA PRO A 20 -6.27 2.80 95.71
C PRO A 20 -5.90 1.41 96.21
N PHE A 21 -5.39 0.60 95.30
CA PHE A 21 -4.72 -0.68 95.60
C PHE A 21 -3.55 -0.47 96.57
N GLU A 22 -3.10 0.79 96.71
CA GLU A 22 -2.14 1.23 97.71
C GLU A 22 -2.57 0.93 99.15
N LEU A 23 -3.85 0.93 99.53
CA LEU A 23 -4.24 0.59 100.91
C LEU A 23 -4.17 -0.91 101.24
N LYS A 24 -4.23 -1.81 100.23
CA LYS A 24 -3.94 -3.24 100.42
C LYS A 24 -2.44 -3.53 100.28
N GLN A 25 -1.73 -2.80 99.42
CA GLN A 25 -0.28 -2.89 99.32
C GLN A 25 0.41 -2.35 100.56
N THR A 26 -0.08 -1.30 101.23
CA THR A 26 0.54 -0.81 102.48
C THR A 26 0.41 -1.86 103.58
N GLY A 27 -0.76 -2.47 103.78
CA GLY A 27 -0.92 -3.61 104.71
C GLY A 27 -0.01 -4.80 104.37
N SER A 28 0.08 -5.19 103.09
CA SER A 28 0.95 -6.27 102.62
C SER A 28 2.45 -5.91 102.68
N ARG A 29 2.83 -4.64 102.50
CA ARG A 29 4.22 -4.14 102.55
C ARG A 29 4.68 -3.99 103.99
N PHE A 30 3.79 -3.56 104.90
CA PHE A 30 4.02 -3.57 106.34
C PHE A 30 4.13 -5.01 106.88
N GLN A 31 3.26 -5.94 106.45
CA GLN A 31 3.38 -7.37 106.80
C GLN A 31 4.65 -8.00 106.21
N LYS A 32 5.00 -7.72 104.95
CA LYS A 32 6.26 -8.16 104.32
C LYS A 32 7.49 -7.63 105.05
N LEU A 33 7.49 -6.35 105.45
CA LEU A 33 8.56 -5.78 106.27
C LEU A 33 8.65 -6.42 107.65
N TYR A 34 7.50 -6.74 108.28
CA TYR A 34 7.45 -7.40 109.58
C TYR A 34 8.00 -8.84 109.52
N VAL A 35 7.57 -9.62 108.53
CA VAL A 35 8.02 -11.01 108.31
C VAL A 35 9.49 -11.07 107.88
N LYS A 36 9.93 -10.16 107.01
CA LYS A 36 11.34 -10.04 106.58
C LYS A 36 12.27 -9.58 107.72
N ASN A 37 11.80 -8.71 108.61
CA ASN A 37 12.54 -8.33 109.82
C ASN A 37 12.60 -9.46 110.86
N MET A 38 11.56 -10.30 110.97
CA MET A 38 11.61 -11.51 111.82
C MET A 38 12.54 -12.59 111.26
N ALA A 39 12.67 -12.72 109.93
CA ALA A 39 13.61 -13.67 109.31
C ALA A 39 15.09 -13.32 109.47
N ASN A 40 15.42 -12.03 109.61
CA ASN A 40 16.80 -11.55 109.75
C ASN A 40 17.24 -11.31 111.21
N LYS A 41 16.36 -11.50 112.19
CA LYS A 41 16.73 -11.41 113.62
C LYS A 41 17.30 -12.76 114.06
N LYS A 42 18.44 -12.78 114.77
CA LYS A 42 18.90 -13.99 115.50
C LYS A 42 17.72 -14.45 116.35
N ILE A 43 17.25 -15.67 116.09
CA ILE A 43 16.03 -16.22 116.68
C ILE A 43 16.27 -16.34 118.17
N GLU A 44 15.68 -15.43 118.94
CA GLU A 44 15.58 -15.55 120.39
C GLU A 44 14.74 -16.81 120.63
N THR A 45 15.36 -17.85 121.19
CA THR A 45 14.65 -19.03 121.67
C THR A 45 13.62 -18.57 122.68
N PHE A 46 12.36 -18.97 122.51
CA PHE A 46 11.31 -18.59 123.44
C PHE A 46 11.69 -18.96 124.88
N SER A 47 11.34 -18.09 125.84
CA SER A 47 11.45 -18.46 127.25
C SER A 47 10.63 -19.75 127.49
N PRO A 48 11.08 -20.69 128.35
CA PRO A 48 10.37 -21.94 128.58
C PRO A 48 8.87 -21.75 128.93
N VAL A 49 8.54 -20.65 129.60
CA VAL A 49 7.15 -20.31 129.96
C VAL A 49 6.34 -19.85 128.74
N GLU A 50 6.93 -19.03 127.87
CA GLU A 50 6.31 -18.58 126.62
C GLU A 50 6.15 -19.73 125.64
N ALA A 51 7.13 -20.64 125.60
CA ALA A 51 7.09 -21.82 124.76
C ALA A 51 5.91 -22.74 125.11
N VAL A 52 5.67 -22.97 126.41
CA VAL A 52 4.55 -23.80 126.91
C VAL A 52 3.20 -23.14 126.61
N GLN A 53 3.09 -21.81 126.75
CA GLN A 53 1.86 -21.09 126.45
C GLN A 53 1.51 -21.14 124.96
N ILE A 54 2.49 -20.90 124.08
CA ILE A 54 2.28 -20.97 122.63
C ILE A 54 2.03 -22.41 122.18
N TYR A 55 2.72 -23.39 122.78
CA TYR A 55 2.50 -24.81 122.54
C TYR A 55 1.05 -25.21 122.80
N ALA A 56 0.49 -24.85 123.96
CA ALA A 56 -0.90 -25.15 124.30
C ALA A 56 -1.90 -24.52 123.31
N VAL A 57 -1.60 -23.33 122.81
CA VAL A 57 -2.42 -22.65 121.80
C VAL A 57 -2.33 -23.34 120.44
N LEU A 58 -1.14 -23.76 120.01
CA LEU A 58 -0.95 -24.47 118.74
C LEU A 58 -1.56 -25.89 118.78
N GLU A 59 -1.50 -26.56 119.93
CA GLU A 59 -2.16 -27.85 120.17
C GLU A 59 -3.69 -27.71 120.08
N ASP A 60 -4.27 -26.72 120.75
CA ASP A 60 -5.71 -26.41 120.62
C ASP A 60 -6.08 -26.03 119.17
N CYS A 61 -5.22 -25.31 118.45
CA CYS A 61 -5.43 -25.03 117.03
C CYS A 61 -5.44 -26.29 116.16
N LEU A 62 -4.57 -27.27 116.44
CA LEU A 62 -4.56 -28.56 115.73
C LEU A 62 -5.81 -29.36 116.03
N ASP A 63 -6.25 -29.38 117.29
CA ASP A 63 -7.48 -30.06 117.68
C ASP A 63 -8.71 -29.43 117.03
N GLN A 64 -8.76 -28.10 116.97
CA GLN A 64 -9.83 -27.38 116.27
C GLN A 64 -9.79 -27.60 114.76
N LEU A 65 -8.60 -27.64 114.14
CA LEU A 65 -8.45 -27.99 112.74
C LEU A 65 -8.84 -29.45 112.50
N ALA A 66 -8.53 -30.37 113.41
CA ALA A 66 -8.95 -31.77 113.39
C ALA A 66 -10.48 -31.86 113.37
N ILE A 67 -11.14 -31.20 114.31
CA ILE A 67 -12.61 -31.11 114.42
C ILE A 67 -13.21 -30.52 113.14
N LEU A 68 -12.64 -29.43 112.61
CA LEU A 68 -13.12 -28.81 111.37
C LEU A 68 -13.08 -29.78 110.18
N GLY A 69 -12.07 -30.65 110.11
CA GLY A 69 -12.00 -31.69 109.07
C GLY A 69 -13.00 -32.81 109.24
N TYR A 70 -13.36 -33.16 110.47
CA TYR A 70 -14.42 -34.14 110.73
C TYR A 70 -15.81 -33.59 110.40
N ILE A 71 -16.01 -32.29 110.62
CA ILE A 71 -17.28 -31.60 110.31
C ILE A 71 -17.41 -31.32 108.81
N MET A 72 -16.30 -31.21 108.08
CA MET A 72 -16.26 -30.87 106.65
C MET A 72 -15.65 -31.98 105.79
N PRO A 73 -16.34 -33.13 105.58
CA PRO A 73 -15.85 -34.21 104.74
C PRO A 73 -15.79 -33.81 103.25
N VAL A 74 -14.80 -34.33 102.52
CA VAL A 74 -14.57 -34.09 101.08
C VAL A 74 -15.77 -34.52 100.21
N SER A 75 -16.62 -35.40 100.72
CA SER A 75 -17.79 -35.96 100.04
C SER A 75 -19.11 -35.52 100.68
N TYR A 76 -19.63 -34.37 100.24
CA TYR A 76 -21.09 -34.16 100.17
C TYR A 76 -21.64 -34.91 98.94
N GLU A 77 -21.65 -36.24 98.97
CA GLU A 77 -22.21 -37.06 97.87
C GLU A 77 -23.75 -37.09 97.86
N GLY A 78 -24.43 -36.42 98.79
CA GLY A 78 -25.88 -36.54 98.98
C GLY A 78 -26.80 -35.64 98.12
N ARG A 79 -26.31 -34.86 97.15
CA ARG A 79 -27.18 -34.01 96.29
C ARG A 79 -26.67 -33.87 94.84
N THR A 80 -26.36 -34.97 94.17
CA THR A 80 -26.12 -34.94 92.70
C THR A 80 -27.38 -35.16 91.88
N ASP A 81 -28.49 -35.55 92.48
CA ASP A 81 -29.67 -35.98 91.70
C ASP A 81 -30.59 -34.83 91.27
N ILE A 82 -30.50 -33.64 91.88
CA ILE A 82 -31.35 -32.50 91.50
C ILE A 82 -30.72 -31.67 90.36
N SER A 83 -29.39 -31.61 90.27
CA SER A 83 -28.69 -30.85 89.24
C SER A 83 -28.84 -31.47 87.85
N ASN A 84 -28.94 -32.81 87.75
CA ASN A 84 -29.18 -33.52 86.48
C ASN A 84 -30.62 -33.37 85.98
N VAL A 85 -31.60 -33.31 86.89
CA VAL A 85 -33.01 -33.09 86.54
C VAL A 85 -33.23 -31.64 86.07
N GLY A 86 -32.60 -30.66 86.73
CA GLY A 86 -32.65 -29.26 86.31
C GLY A 86 -32.00 -29.00 84.95
N ALA A 87 -30.85 -29.61 84.67
CA ALA A 87 -30.18 -29.51 83.36
C ALA A 87 -31.01 -30.09 82.22
N SER A 88 -31.73 -31.19 82.49
CA SER A 88 -32.63 -31.84 81.53
C SER A 88 -33.90 -31.01 81.30
N ILE A 89 -34.53 -30.51 82.36
CA ILE A 89 -35.73 -29.65 82.26
C ILE A 89 -35.40 -28.32 81.55
N PHE A 90 -34.25 -27.70 81.86
CA PHE A 90 -33.84 -26.45 81.20
C PHE A 90 -33.50 -26.63 79.71
N LYS A 91 -32.87 -27.77 79.34
CA LYS A 91 -32.67 -28.17 77.94
C LYS A 91 -34.00 -28.36 77.21
N ILE A 92 -34.98 -29.00 77.84
CA ILE A 92 -36.26 -29.30 77.19
C ILE A 92 -37.11 -28.03 77.02
N LEU A 93 -37.14 -27.15 78.02
CA LEU A 93 -38.09 -26.04 78.05
C LEU A 93 -37.62 -24.77 77.29
N TRP A 94 -36.30 -24.55 77.16
CA TRP A 94 -35.75 -23.27 76.63
C TRP A 94 -34.92 -23.40 75.34
N PHE A 95 -34.60 -24.61 74.87
CA PHE A 95 -33.86 -24.83 73.61
C PHE A 95 -34.58 -24.29 72.35
N PRO A 96 -35.93 -24.23 72.29
CA PRO A 96 -36.60 -23.60 71.14
C PRO A 96 -36.57 -22.06 71.13
N PHE A 97 -36.31 -21.38 72.26
CA PHE A 97 -36.52 -19.93 72.37
C PHE A 97 -35.25 -19.08 72.20
N PHE A 98 -34.07 -19.65 72.44
CA PHE A 98 -32.78 -18.97 72.24
C PHE A 98 -31.88 -19.90 71.42
N GLY A 99 -31.85 -19.72 70.10
CA GLY A 99 -31.10 -20.55 69.14
C GLY A 99 -29.57 -20.53 69.26
N ASP A 100 -29.03 -20.40 70.47
CA ASP A 100 -27.60 -20.29 70.73
C ASP A 100 -27.22 -21.04 72.02
N LEU A 101 -26.86 -22.32 71.87
CA LEU A 101 -26.47 -23.25 72.95
C LEU A 101 -25.36 -22.67 73.85
N LYS A 102 -24.51 -21.78 73.30
CA LYS A 102 -23.46 -21.08 74.04
C LYS A 102 -24.00 -20.14 75.11
N ARG A 103 -25.11 -19.46 74.85
CA ARG A 103 -25.69 -18.47 75.78
C ARG A 103 -26.38 -19.15 76.96
N ALA A 104 -27.07 -20.27 76.70
CA ALA A 104 -27.69 -21.10 77.73
C ALA A 104 -26.65 -21.78 78.65
N ASN A 105 -25.58 -22.34 78.08
CA ASN A 105 -24.48 -22.92 78.87
C ASN A 105 -23.75 -21.88 79.73
N HIS A 106 -23.59 -20.65 79.21
CA HIS A 106 -22.97 -19.56 79.95
C HIS A 106 -23.80 -19.13 81.17
N LEU A 107 -25.14 -19.09 81.05
CA LEU A 107 -26.04 -18.76 82.15
C LEU A 107 -26.08 -19.87 83.22
N PHE A 108 -26.10 -21.15 82.81
CA PHE A 108 -26.05 -22.30 83.73
C PHE A 108 -24.71 -22.37 84.48
N SER A 109 -23.58 -22.20 83.77
CA SER A 109 -22.26 -22.14 84.41
C SER A 109 -22.13 -20.97 85.38
N ARG A 110 -22.78 -19.84 85.10
CA ARG A 110 -22.77 -18.67 85.97
C ARG A 110 -23.61 -18.88 87.24
N ALA A 111 -24.74 -19.58 87.14
CA ALA A 111 -25.56 -19.95 88.28
C ALA A 111 -24.86 -21.02 89.17
N SER A 112 -24.21 -22.00 88.55
CA SER A 112 -23.44 -23.03 89.28
C SER A 112 -22.21 -22.46 90.00
N LYS A 113 -21.50 -21.49 89.39
CA LYS A 113 -20.36 -20.77 90.00
C LYS A 113 -20.74 -19.81 91.12
N GLN A 114 -22.03 -19.51 91.31
CA GLN A 114 -22.52 -18.62 92.37
C GLN A 114 -23.02 -19.38 93.61
N SER A 115 -23.03 -20.71 93.60
CA SER A 115 -23.24 -21.51 94.81
C SER A 115 -21.99 -21.47 95.69
N ALA A 116 -22.14 -21.12 96.96
CA ALA A 116 -21.03 -21.07 97.92
C ALA A 116 -20.38 -22.45 98.20
N VAL A 117 -20.91 -23.53 97.63
CA VAL A 117 -20.51 -24.93 97.90
C VAL A 117 -20.35 -25.68 96.58
N THR A 118 -19.30 -25.36 95.82
CA THR A 118 -18.85 -26.17 94.67
C THR A 118 -17.87 -27.24 95.18
N SER A 119 -17.90 -28.45 94.60
CA SER A 119 -17.01 -29.55 94.99
C SER A 119 -15.53 -29.18 94.92
N ASP A 120 -15.13 -28.36 93.95
CA ASP A 120 -13.77 -27.83 93.84
C ASP A 120 -13.41 -26.86 94.97
N ASN A 121 -14.36 -26.04 95.43
CA ASN A 121 -14.13 -25.12 96.56
C ASN A 121 -13.98 -25.92 97.87
N LEU A 122 -14.78 -26.96 98.08
CA LEU A 122 -14.62 -27.89 99.23
C LEU A 122 -13.27 -28.60 99.20
N ARG A 123 -12.86 -29.12 98.02
CA ARG A 123 -11.56 -29.76 97.86
C ARG A 123 -10.41 -28.81 98.16
N LYS A 124 -10.50 -27.55 97.70
CA LYS A 124 -9.52 -26.51 98.02
C LYS A 124 -9.51 -26.20 99.52
N VAL A 125 -10.68 -25.99 100.14
CA VAL A 125 -10.77 -25.71 101.59
C VAL A 125 -10.19 -26.86 102.40
N GLN A 126 -10.42 -28.11 102.01
CA GLN A 126 -9.83 -29.25 102.68
C GLN A 126 -8.30 -29.30 102.50
N ALA A 127 -7.80 -29.03 101.29
CA ALA A 127 -6.37 -28.96 101.02
C ALA A 127 -5.69 -27.84 101.82
N ASP A 128 -6.29 -26.64 101.84
CA ASP A 128 -5.80 -25.48 102.61
C ASP A 128 -5.82 -25.77 104.12
N ARG A 129 -6.86 -26.46 104.62
CA ARG A 129 -6.97 -26.89 106.02
C ARG A 129 -5.92 -27.95 106.37
N GLN A 130 -5.70 -28.94 105.51
CA GLN A 130 -4.65 -29.94 105.71
C GLN A 130 -3.27 -29.29 105.71
N TYR A 131 -3.00 -28.40 104.76
CA TYR A 131 -1.76 -27.63 104.69
C TYR A 131 -1.53 -26.81 105.97
N ALA A 132 -2.55 -26.10 106.47
CA ALA A 132 -2.47 -25.36 107.73
C ALA A 132 -2.21 -26.29 108.92
N SER A 133 -2.86 -27.46 108.97
CA SER A 133 -2.63 -28.48 109.99
C SER A 133 -1.20 -29.01 109.96
N ASP A 134 -0.66 -29.29 108.77
CA ASP A 134 0.69 -29.81 108.58
C ASP A 134 1.73 -28.76 109.02
N VAL A 135 1.55 -27.49 108.62
CA VAL A 135 2.43 -26.39 109.01
C VAL A 135 2.40 -26.15 110.53
N ILE A 136 1.22 -26.19 111.16
CA ILE A 136 1.10 -26.01 112.61
C ILE A 136 1.70 -27.20 113.34
N ALA A 137 1.50 -28.43 112.87
CA ALA A 137 2.09 -29.64 113.46
C ALA A 137 3.62 -29.63 113.36
N GLU A 138 4.18 -29.26 112.20
CA GLU A 138 5.62 -29.07 112.03
C GLU A 138 6.17 -27.98 112.95
N THR A 139 5.43 -26.88 113.12
CA THR A 139 5.82 -25.78 114.03
C THR A 139 5.77 -26.20 115.49
N LEU A 140 4.73 -26.95 115.88
CA LEU A 140 4.57 -27.51 117.22
C LEU A 140 5.73 -28.46 117.56
N GLN A 141 6.09 -29.34 116.63
CA GLN A 141 7.20 -30.27 116.78
C GLN A 141 8.56 -29.56 116.82
N GLU A 142 8.78 -28.56 115.96
CA GLU A 142 9.98 -27.71 115.98
C GLU A 142 10.13 -26.96 117.32
N MET A 143 9.00 -26.50 117.86
CA MET A 143 8.95 -25.78 119.12
C MET A 143 9.24 -26.67 120.34
N GLN A 144 8.76 -27.93 120.33
CA GLN A 144 9.10 -28.93 121.35
C GLN A 144 10.58 -29.33 121.33
N THR A 145 11.14 -29.51 120.13
CA THR A 145 12.50 -30.07 119.96
C THR A 145 13.59 -29.02 120.06
N SER A 146 13.34 -27.82 119.52
CA SER A 146 14.36 -26.81 119.24
C SER A 146 14.01 -25.43 119.79
N GLY A 147 12.75 -25.22 120.22
CA GLY A 147 12.28 -23.93 120.73
C GLY A 147 12.18 -22.81 119.67
N THR A 148 12.11 -23.17 118.39
CA THR A 148 12.08 -22.25 117.24
C THR A 148 10.82 -22.42 116.37
N PHE A 149 10.56 -21.48 115.45
CA PHE A 149 9.36 -21.46 114.59
C PHE A 149 9.68 -21.22 113.09
N GLN A 150 10.83 -21.69 112.63
CA GLN A 150 11.32 -21.46 111.26
C GLN A 150 10.51 -22.20 110.18
N SER A 151 9.86 -23.31 110.51
CA SER A 151 8.89 -24.02 109.66
C SER A 151 7.75 -23.09 109.24
N LEU A 152 7.07 -22.45 110.20
CA LEU A 152 6.01 -21.47 109.92
C LEU A 152 6.52 -20.30 109.07
N LEU A 153 7.70 -19.77 109.39
CA LEU A 153 8.27 -18.64 108.66
C LEU A 153 8.58 -19.00 107.20
N ARG A 154 9.15 -20.18 106.94
CA ARG A 154 9.39 -20.69 105.58
C ARG A 154 8.10 -20.96 104.83
N ALA A 155 7.07 -21.48 105.49
CA ALA A 155 5.75 -21.70 104.91
C ALA A 155 5.09 -20.38 104.47
N VAL A 156 5.11 -19.36 105.35
CA VAL A 156 4.60 -18.01 105.04
C VAL A 156 5.37 -17.37 103.89
N GLN A 157 6.69 -17.48 103.87
CA GLN A 157 7.51 -16.97 102.77
C GLN A 157 7.17 -17.65 101.44
N ARG A 158 7.00 -18.98 101.43
CA ARG A 158 6.61 -19.73 100.25
C ARG A 158 5.25 -19.28 99.71
N GLU A 159 4.25 -19.13 100.58
CA GLU A 159 2.92 -18.61 100.20
C GLU A 159 2.98 -17.16 99.67
N GLU A 160 3.82 -16.31 100.26
CA GLU A 160 4.01 -14.95 99.75
C GLU A 160 4.69 -14.91 98.38
N GLU A 161 5.67 -15.78 98.13
CA GLU A 161 6.34 -15.93 96.84
C GLU A 161 5.39 -16.51 95.79
N GLU A 162 4.66 -17.57 96.11
CA GLU A 162 3.64 -18.15 95.25
C GLU A 162 2.57 -17.11 94.88
N LYS A 163 2.05 -16.36 95.87
CA LYS A 163 1.12 -15.27 95.63
C LYS A 163 1.72 -14.20 94.72
N SER A 164 2.99 -13.81 94.90
CA SER A 164 3.66 -12.85 94.03
C SER A 164 3.83 -13.37 92.60
N ASN A 165 4.15 -14.65 92.44
CA ASN A 165 4.26 -15.32 91.15
C ASN A 165 2.91 -15.35 90.44
N PHE A 166 1.82 -15.68 91.15
CA PHE A 166 0.46 -15.61 90.60
C PHE A 166 0.10 -14.20 90.12
N HIS A 167 0.39 -13.15 90.90
CA HIS A 167 0.14 -11.78 90.45
C HIS A 167 0.92 -11.44 89.18
N THR A 168 2.18 -11.88 89.09
CA THR A 168 3.02 -11.68 87.90
C THR A 168 2.51 -12.44 86.68
N ILE A 169 1.96 -13.65 86.87
CA ILE A 169 1.32 -14.43 85.81
C ILE A 169 0.03 -13.74 85.35
N ILE A 170 -0.80 -13.26 86.28
CA ILE A 170 -2.06 -12.57 85.97
C ILE A 170 -1.80 -11.30 85.16
N ILE A 171 -0.83 -10.48 85.56
CA ILE A 171 -0.48 -9.25 84.83
C ILE A 171 -0.03 -9.57 83.41
N ARG A 172 0.87 -10.54 83.24
CA ARG A 172 1.37 -10.97 81.92
C ARG A 172 0.27 -11.55 81.04
N GLU A 173 -0.66 -12.33 81.59
CA GLU A 173 -1.80 -12.86 80.83
C GLU A 173 -2.72 -11.73 80.36
N GLU A 174 -3.04 -10.77 81.24
CA GLU A 174 -3.89 -9.63 80.90
C GLU A 174 -3.23 -8.73 79.84
N GLU A 175 -1.91 -8.51 79.93
CA GLU A 175 -1.12 -7.81 78.91
C GLU A 175 -1.12 -8.56 77.58
N GLY A 176 -0.81 -9.86 77.58
CA GLY A 176 -0.86 -10.70 76.37
C GLY A 176 -2.25 -10.72 75.75
N ARG A 177 -3.32 -10.71 76.56
CA ARG A 177 -4.70 -10.64 76.07
C ARG A 177 -5.03 -9.29 75.43
N LYS A 178 -4.47 -8.19 75.95
CA LYS A 178 -4.59 -6.86 75.32
C LYS A 178 -3.81 -6.80 74.01
N GLU A 179 -2.61 -7.36 73.95
CA GLU A 179 -1.81 -7.44 72.73
C GLU A 179 -2.51 -8.27 71.65
N ILE A 180 -3.03 -9.45 72.00
CA ILE A 180 -3.81 -10.29 71.07
C ILE A 180 -5.00 -9.53 70.52
N LYS A 181 -5.76 -8.82 71.36
CA LYS A 181 -6.89 -7.99 70.90
C LYS A 181 -6.44 -6.86 69.97
N SER A 182 -5.33 -6.20 70.28
CA SER A 182 -4.76 -5.14 69.45
C SER A 182 -4.34 -5.67 68.07
N LEU A 183 -3.60 -6.78 68.04
CA LEU A 183 -3.16 -7.44 66.81
C LEU A 183 -4.36 -7.96 65.99
N GLN A 184 -5.38 -8.53 66.64
CA GLN A 184 -6.61 -8.93 65.96
C GLN A 184 -7.31 -7.74 65.29
N LYS A 185 -7.35 -6.58 65.96
CA LYS A 185 -7.91 -5.36 65.39
C LYS A 185 -7.09 -4.86 64.20
N GLN A 186 -5.77 -4.77 64.35
CA GLN A 186 -4.87 -4.37 63.25
C GLN A 186 -5.03 -5.29 62.03
N LEU A 187 -5.11 -6.60 62.25
CA LEU A 187 -5.30 -7.58 61.18
C LEU A 187 -6.66 -7.40 60.49
N GLN A 188 -7.72 -7.10 61.23
CA GLN A 188 -9.03 -6.79 60.66
C GLN A 188 -9.03 -5.48 59.86
N ASP A 189 -8.34 -4.44 60.35
CA ASP A 189 -8.25 -3.15 59.69
C ASP A 189 -7.47 -3.26 58.39
N VAL A 190 -6.31 -3.94 58.38
CA VAL A 190 -5.55 -4.25 57.16
C VAL A 190 -6.38 -5.06 56.17
N LYS A 191 -7.15 -6.04 56.64
CA LYS A 191 -8.03 -6.82 55.75
C LYS A 191 -9.06 -5.94 55.05
N LYS A 192 -9.73 -5.06 55.80
CA LYS A 192 -10.71 -4.10 55.22
C LYS A 192 -10.06 -3.15 54.23
N GLU A 193 -8.88 -2.62 54.55
CA GLU A 193 -8.12 -1.75 53.66
C GLU A 193 -7.80 -2.47 52.33
N LYS A 194 -7.33 -3.72 52.41
CA LYS A 194 -7.03 -4.51 51.21
C LYS A 194 -8.29 -4.86 50.41
N ASP A 195 -9.40 -5.16 51.07
CA ASP A 195 -10.68 -5.39 50.41
C ASP A 195 -11.15 -4.12 49.64
N LEU A 196 -11.01 -2.93 50.23
CA LEU A 196 -11.31 -1.65 49.56
C LEU A 196 -10.36 -1.37 48.39
N GLU A 197 -9.07 -1.64 48.55
CA GLU A 197 -8.08 -1.48 47.48
C GLU A 197 -8.38 -2.40 46.29
N ILE A 198 -8.80 -3.64 46.55
CA ILE A 198 -9.24 -4.58 45.51
C ILE A 198 -10.50 -4.08 44.82
N GLN A 199 -11.48 -3.56 45.56
CA GLN A 199 -12.69 -2.98 44.98
C GLN A 199 -12.37 -1.80 44.05
N ASN A 200 -11.56 -0.85 44.50
CA ASN A 200 -11.14 0.30 43.68
C ASN A 200 -10.39 -0.13 42.40
N ARG A 201 -9.47 -1.11 42.52
CA ARG A 201 -8.79 -1.67 41.35
C ARG A 201 -9.76 -2.37 40.38
N ASN A 202 -10.76 -3.09 40.90
CA ASN A 202 -11.77 -3.74 40.06
C ASN A 202 -12.64 -2.72 39.33
N GLU A 203 -13.03 -1.61 39.97
CA GLU A 203 -13.74 -0.50 39.35
C GLU A 203 -12.91 0.15 38.24
N MET A 204 -11.62 0.39 38.49
CA MET A 204 -10.71 0.90 37.47
C MET A 204 -10.57 -0.06 36.28
N ILE A 205 -10.45 -1.37 36.54
CA ILE A 205 -10.40 -2.38 35.47
C ILE A 205 -11.69 -2.37 34.65
N ALA A 206 -12.86 -2.23 35.28
CA ALA A 206 -14.13 -2.14 34.57
C ALA A 206 -14.18 -0.89 33.68
N TYR A 207 -13.83 0.28 34.22
CA TYR A 207 -13.76 1.53 33.47
C TYR A 207 -12.83 1.44 32.25
N LEU A 208 -11.62 0.91 32.44
CA LEU A 208 -10.65 0.76 31.35
C LEU A 208 -11.13 -0.24 30.29
N LYS A 209 -11.86 -1.30 30.67
CA LYS A 209 -12.47 -2.23 29.73
C LYS A 209 -13.55 -1.55 28.90
N ASP A 210 -14.40 -0.75 29.52
CA ASP A 210 -15.47 -0.01 28.83
C ASP A 210 -14.89 1.00 27.84
N GLN A 211 -13.87 1.76 28.25
CA GLN A 211 -13.16 2.68 27.35
C GLN A 211 -12.51 1.95 26.16
N LEU A 212 -11.88 0.80 26.42
CA LEU A 212 -11.26 0.02 25.35
C LEU A 212 -12.30 -0.52 24.37
N GLN A 213 -13.45 -0.96 24.86
CA GLN A 213 -14.54 -1.43 24.02
C GLN A 213 -15.17 -0.29 23.21
N GLU A 214 -15.36 0.89 23.80
CA GLU A 214 -15.82 2.10 23.12
C GLU A 214 -14.84 2.51 22.01
N MET A 215 -13.54 2.62 22.32
CA MET A 215 -12.51 2.97 21.35
C MET A 215 -12.43 1.96 20.21
N LYS A 216 -12.59 0.66 20.50
CA LYS A 216 -12.63 -0.39 19.47
C LYS A 216 -13.85 -0.23 18.56
N ALA A 217 -15.04 -0.06 19.12
CA ALA A 217 -16.26 0.14 18.35
C ALA A 217 -16.19 1.40 17.48
N LYS A 218 -15.65 2.50 18.02
CA LYS A 218 -15.43 3.75 17.28
C LYS A 218 -14.44 3.56 16.13
N THR A 219 -13.28 2.98 16.40
CA THR A 219 -12.25 2.71 15.38
C THR A 219 -12.77 1.79 14.27
N ASP A 220 -13.53 0.74 14.63
CA ASP A 220 -14.11 -0.19 13.65
C ASP A 220 -15.18 0.49 12.76
N MET A 221 -15.96 1.42 13.32
CA MET A 221 -16.92 2.22 12.55
C MET A 221 -16.21 3.23 11.64
N GLU A 222 -15.22 3.97 12.16
CA GLU A 222 -14.43 4.93 11.38
C GLU A 222 -13.68 4.24 10.23
N SER A 223 -13.05 3.09 10.49
CA SER A 223 -12.36 2.29 9.48
C SER A 223 -13.30 1.87 8.33
N ARG A 224 -14.51 1.37 8.66
CA ARG A 224 -15.53 1.02 7.65
C ARG A 224 -16.01 2.24 6.87
N TYR A 225 -16.20 3.37 7.53
CA TYR A 225 -16.61 4.61 6.88
C TYR A 225 -15.55 5.10 5.89
N VAL A 226 -14.29 5.20 6.34
CA VAL A 226 -13.15 5.64 5.49
C VAL A 226 -12.95 4.68 4.32
N LYS A 227 -13.05 3.37 4.55
CA LYS A 227 -12.98 2.38 3.47
C LYS A 227 -14.08 2.59 2.43
N LYS A 228 -15.33 2.76 2.87
CA LYS A 228 -16.45 2.98 1.95
C LYS A 228 -16.34 4.32 1.21
N ASP A 229 -15.92 5.39 1.89
CA ASP A 229 -15.69 6.69 1.27
C ASP A 229 -14.59 6.64 0.19
N THR A 230 -13.47 5.99 0.49
CA THR A 230 -12.36 5.84 -0.47
C THR A 230 -12.76 4.94 -1.65
N GLU A 231 -13.44 3.82 -1.42
CA GLU A 231 -14.00 2.96 -2.48
C GLU A 231 -14.97 3.74 -3.39
N LEU A 232 -15.87 4.55 -2.82
CA LEU A 232 -16.80 5.38 -3.59
C LEU A 232 -16.08 6.45 -4.42
N LYS A 233 -15.06 7.11 -3.86
CA LYS A 233 -14.23 8.09 -4.59
C LYS A 233 -13.49 7.44 -5.76
N VAL A 234 -12.90 6.27 -5.55
CA VAL A 234 -12.24 5.50 -6.60
C VAL A 234 -13.25 5.11 -7.67
N TYR A 235 -14.40 4.54 -7.29
CA TYR A 235 -15.45 4.14 -8.22
C TYR A 235 -15.97 5.33 -9.05
N GLN A 236 -16.24 6.47 -8.39
CA GLN A 236 -16.72 7.67 -9.08
C GLN A 236 -15.67 8.19 -10.07
N THR A 237 -14.40 8.23 -9.67
CA THR A 237 -13.30 8.68 -10.53
C THR A 237 -13.14 7.74 -11.72
N GLN A 238 -13.12 6.43 -11.48
CA GLN A 238 -13.05 5.41 -12.52
C GLN A 238 -14.22 5.54 -13.50
N LYS A 239 -15.43 5.80 -13.01
CA LYS A 239 -16.61 5.97 -13.86
C LYS A 239 -16.51 7.23 -14.73
N LYS A 240 -16.02 8.34 -14.18
CA LYS A 240 -15.78 9.58 -14.93
C LYS A 240 -14.74 9.36 -16.02
N CYS A 241 -13.61 8.72 -15.69
CA CYS A 241 -12.57 8.38 -16.66
C CYS A 241 -13.11 7.47 -17.76
N SER A 242 -13.81 6.39 -17.40
CA SER A 242 -14.39 5.46 -18.38
C SER A 242 -15.40 6.11 -19.31
N ASN A 243 -16.20 7.06 -18.81
CA ASN A 243 -17.12 7.81 -19.66
C ASN A 243 -16.36 8.74 -20.63
N ALA A 244 -15.36 9.48 -20.14
CA ALA A 244 -14.54 10.35 -20.98
C ALA A 244 -13.75 9.54 -22.05
N GLU A 245 -13.23 8.37 -21.68
CA GLU A 245 -12.59 7.44 -22.61
C GLU A 245 -13.56 6.97 -23.71
N LYS A 246 -14.81 6.65 -23.35
CA LYS A 246 -15.84 6.28 -24.33
C LYS A 246 -16.18 7.43 -25.26
N ASP A 247 -16.28 8.64 -24.73
CA ASP A 247 -16.56 9.83 -25.54
C ASP A 247 -15.43 10.10 -26.54
N LEU A 248 -14.16 9.99 -26.10
CA LEU A 248 -13.00 10.07 -26.98
C LEU A 248 -12.98 8.95 -28.01
N PHE A 249 -13.31 7.71 -27.63
CA PHE A 249 -13.38 6.58 -28.55
C PHE A 249 -14.44 6.80 -29.63
N ASN A 250 -15.62 7.30 -29.25
CA ASN A 250 -16.67 7.65 -30.20
C ASN A 250 -16.22 8.77 -31.16
N GLU A 251 -15.45 9.75 -30.69
CA GLU A 251 -14.92 10.81 -31.55
C GLU A 251 -13.84 10.30 -32.50
N ILE A 252 -12.94 9.43 -32.04
CA ILE A 252 -11.95 8.76 -32.89
C ILE A 252 -12.65 7.98 -34.01
N GLU A 253 -13.70 7.23 -33.69
CA GLU A 253 -14.42 6.44 -34.70
C GLU A 253 -15.15 7.34 -35.71
N LYS A 254 -15.75 8.45 -35.27
CA LYS A 254 -16.33 9.45 -36.19
C LYS A 254 -15.28 10.06 -37.13
N LEU A 255 -14.13 10.43 -36.59
CA LEU A 255 -13.03 11.00 -37.39
C LEU A 255 -12.48 9.97 -38.38
N ARG A 256 -12.41 8.70 -37.98
CA ARG A 256 -12.02 7.61 -38.87
C ARG A 256 -12.99 7.46 -40.03
N ILE A 257 -14.30 7.42 -39.77
CA ILE A 257 -15.33 7.34 -40.83
C ILE A 257 -15.21 8.53 -41.80
N LYS A 258 -15.04 9.77 -41.29
CA LYS A 258 -14.85 10.95 -42.14
C LYS A 258 -13.57 10.86 -42.98
N THR A 259 -12.50 10.34 -42.41
CA THR A 259 -11.23 10.14 -43.13
C THR A 259 -11.43 9.15 -44.27
N ASP A 260 -12.11 8.03 -44.03
CA ASP A 260 -12.41 7.03 -45.05
C ASP A 260 -13.32 7.60 -46.17
N GLU A 261 -14.29 8.45 -45.80
CA GLU A 261 -15.13 9.18 -46.76
C GLU A 261 -14.32 10.15 -47.63
N GLU A 262 -13.43 10.95 -47.03
CA GLU A 262 -12.55 11.88 -47.76
C GLU A 262 -11.61 11.13 -48.70
N VAL A 263 -11.02 10.03 -48.25
CA VAL A 263 -10.17 9.17 -49.09
C VAL A 263 -10.95 8.63 -50.29
N ARG A 264 -12.18 8.16 -50.07
CA ARG A 264 -13.04 7.69 -51.18
C ARG A 264 -13.33 8.80 -52.18
N VAL A 265 -13.74 9.98 -51.71
CA VAL A 265 -14.04 11.12 -52.58
C VAL A 265 -12.80 11.57 -53.34
N HIS A 266 -11.64 11.62 -52.70
CA HIS A 266 -10.38 11.95 -53.37
C HIS A 266 -10.10 10.96 -54.50
N VAL A 267 -10.22 9.65 -54.25
CA VAL A 267 -9.97 8.62 -55.27
C VAL A 267 -10.92 8.79 -56.46
N GLU A 268 -12.20 9.09 -56.21
CA GLU A 268 -13.18 9.35 -57.28
C GLU A 268 -12.83 10.59 -58.10
N ILE A 269 -12.43 11.69 -57.45
CA ILE A 269 -11.99 12.92 -58.13
C ILE A 269 -10.73 12.66 -58.95
N GLU A 270 -9.75 11.98 -58.39
CA GLU A 270 -8.50 11.64 -59.08
C GLU A 270 -8.78 10.78 -60.32
N ASN A 271 -9.64 9.76 -60.18
CA ASN A 271 -10.06 8.92 -61.30
C ASN A 271 -10.76 9.75 -62.40
N PHE A 272 -11.65 10.67 -62.03
CA PHE A 272 -12.28 11.58 -62.99
C PHE A 272 -11.24 12.43 -63.73
N LEU A 273 -10.30 13.05 -63.02
CA LEU A 273 -9.26 13.88 -63.62
C LEU A 273 -8.34 13.07 -64.55
N ARG A 274 -7.93 11.87 -64.12
CA ARG A 274 -7.15 10.94 -64.96
C ARG A 274 -7.89 10.57 -66.24
N GLN A 275 -9.20 10.32 -66.18
CA GLN A 275 -10.01 10.06 -67.38
C GLN A 275 -10.08 11.26 -68.31
N GLN A 276 -10.19 12.49 -67.79
CA GLN A 276 -10.17 13.69 -68.63
C GLN A 276 -8.81 13.94 -69.26
N GLN A 277 -7.73 13.72 -68.51
CA GLN A 277 -6.36 13.79 -69.01
C GLN A 277 -6.16 12.80 -70.15
N MET A 278 -6.56 11.54 -69.98
CA MET A 278 -6.47 10.51 -71.02
C MET A 278 -7.20 10.90 -72.30
N LYS A 279 -8.41 11.47 -72.20
CA LYS A 279 -9.16 11.98 -73.37
C LYS A 279 -8.45 13.14 -74.09
N LEU A 280 -7.71 13.97 -73.36
CA LEU A 280 -6.93 15.06 -73.95
C LEU A 280 -5.66 14.52 -74.61
N GLU A 281 -4.99 13.55 -73.98
CA GLU A 281 -3.82 12.85 -74.52
C GLU A 281 -4.17 12.12 -75.82
N GLU A 282 -5.30 11.40 -75.88
CA GLU A 282 -5.79 10.76 -77.11
C GLU A 282 -6.03 11.78 -78.25
N LYS A 283 -6.61 12.94 -77.94
CA LYS A 283 -6.81 14.02 -78.93
C LYS A 283 -5.47 14.60 -79.39
N LEU A 284 -4.54 14.79 -78.46
CA LEU A 284 -3.21 15.31 -78.77
C LEU A 284 -2.45 14.35 -79.69
N GLU A 285 -2.48 13.06 -79.39
CA GLU A 285 -1.88 12.01 -80.22
C GLU A 285 -2.50 12.00 -81.63
N TYR A 286 -3.83 12.06 -81.73
CA TYR A 286 -4.53 12.17 -83.01
C TYR A 286 -4.06 13.39 -83.83
N TRP A 287 -3.95 14.56 -83.21
CA TRP A 287 -3.53 15.77 -83.90
C TRP A 287 -2.05 15.75 -84.28
N MET A 288 -1.20 15.15 -83.45
CA MET A 288 0.21 14.93 -83.78
C MET A 288 0.37 14.01 -84.99
N GLU A 289 -0.28 12.84 -84.98
CA GLU A 289 -0.22 11.89 -86.09
C GLU A 289 -0.76 12.52 -87.38
N LYS A 290 -1.86 13.28 -87.29
CA LYS A 290 -2.40 14.03 -88.43
C LYS A 290 -1.41 15.06 -88.96
N TYR A 291 -0.81 15.86 -88.08
CA TYR A 291 0.17 16.87 -88.46
C TYR A 291 1.40 16.24 -89.14
N GLU A 292 1.90 15.13 -88.59
CA GLU A 292 3.00 14.37 -89.19
C GLU A 292 2.64 13.85 -90.58
N LYS A 293 1.49 13.19 -90.73
CA LYS A 293 1.00 12.70 -92.03
C LYS A 293 0.82 13.80 -93.06
N ASP A 294 0.20 14.91 -92.69
CA ASP A 294 -0.01 16.06 -93.58
C ASP A 294 1.33 16.69 -93.98
N THR A 295 2.27 16.79 -93.02
CA THR A 295 3.63 17.30 -93.27
C THR A 295 4.41 16.36 -94.20
N GLU A 296 4.37 15.06 -93.99
CA GLU A 296 4.99 14.06 -94.88
C GLU A 296 4.37 14.09 -96.28
N SER A 297 3.04 14.16 -96.38
CA SER A 297 2.34 14.28 -97.66
C SER A 297 2.77 15.53 -98.42
N LYS A 298 2.83 16.68 -97.76
CA LYS A 298 3.31 17.94 -98.38
C LYS A 298 4.79 17.88 -98.73
N GLN A 299 5.61 17.24 -97.91
CA GLN A 299 7.02 17.02 -98.20
C GLN A 299 7.20 16.11 -99.42
N GLN A 300 6.37 15.08 -99.58
CA GLN A 300 6.35 14.21 -100.74
C GLN A 300 5.92 14.96 -102.01
N GLU A 301 4.82 15.72 -101.98
CA GLU A 301 4.39 16.58 -103.10
C GLU A 301 5.49 17.57 -103.52
N LEU A 302 6.17 18.17 -102.53
CA LEU A 302 7.26 19.10 -102.79
C LEU A 302 8.47 18.39 -103.42
N ASN A 303 8.78 17.17 -102.99
CA ASN A 303 9.85 16.36 -103.56
C ASN A 303 9.53 15.92 -105.00
N THR A 304 8.29 15.49 -105.28
CA THR A 304 7.87 15.11 -106.65
C THR A 304 7.89 16.31 -107.58
N LEU A 305 7.43 17.48 -107.12
CA LEU A 305 7.48 18.71 -107.90
C LEU A 305 8.93 19.15 -108.17
N LYS A 306 9.81 19.06 -107.17
CA LYS A 306 11.26 19.29 -107.35
C LYS A 306 11.86 18.33 -108.38
N ALA A 307 11.50 17.04 -108.34
CA ALA A 307 11.97 16.04 -109.29
C ALA A 307 11.46 16.33 -110.71
N SER A 308 10.17 16.67 -110.87
CA SER A 308 9.61 17.09 -112.17
C SER A 308 10.33 18.31 -112.72
N LYS A 309 10.51 19.36 -111.89
CA LYS A 309 11.24 20.57 -112.28
C LYS A 309 12.68 20.26 -112.70
N ALA A 310 13.36 19.36 -111.98
CA ALA A 310 14.71 18.93 -112.34
C ALA A 310 14.74 18.18 -113.68
N ASN A 311 13.76 17.29 -113.93
CA ASN A 311 13.62 16.58 -115.21
C ASN A 311 13.33 17.54 -116.37
N ASP A 312 12.39 18.48 -116.19
CA ASP A 312 12.06 19.49 -117.19
C ASP A 312 13.26 20.37 -117.51
N LEU A 313 14.03 20.77 -116.48
CA LEU A 313 15.25 21.54 -116.64
C LEU A 313 16.32 20.73 -117.40
N ALA A 314 16.47 19.44 -117.11
CA ALA A 314 17.38 18.56 -117.85
C ALA A 314 16.96 18.38 -119.32
N ALA A 315 15.66 18.20 -119.58
CA ALA A 315 15.12 18.10 -120.94
C ALA A 315 15.32 19.38 -121.74
N LEU A 316 15.09 20.55 -121.13
CA LEU A 316 15.37 21.85 -121.74
C LEU A 316 16.86 22.06 -122.02
N GLN A 317 17.73 21.67 -121.08
CA GLN A 317 19.17 21.71 -121.30
C GLN A 317 19.60 20.82 -122.46
N GLU A 318 19.03 19.62 -122.58
CA GLU A 318 19.33 18.71 -123.68
C GLU A 318 18.81 19.23 -125.02
N LEU A 319 17.59 19.77 -125.07
CA LEU A 319 17.07 20.44 -126.26
C LEU A 319 17.94 21.64 -126.66
N ALA A 320 18.40 22.44 -125.70
CA ALA A 320 19.30 23.55 -125.96
C ALA A 320 20.64 23.08 -126.55
N LYS A 321 21.19 21.93 -126.09
CA LYS A 321 22.36 21.31 -126.74
C LYS A 321 22.04 20.86 -128.16
N GLN A 322 20.89 20.22 -128.39
CA GLN A 322 20.46 19.80 -129.73
C GLN A 322 20.31 20.99 -130.69
N CYS A 323 19.69 22.09 -130.25
CA CYS A 323 19.60 23.32 -131.05
C CYS A 323 20.99 23.85 -131.40
N ARG A 324 21.92 23.91 -130.45
CA ARG A 324 23.32 24.32 -130.72
C ARG A 324 24.00 23.42 -131.74
N LEU A 325 23.80 22.09 -131.64
CA LEU A 325 24.34 21.14 -132.61
C LEU A 325 23.74 21.33 -134.00
N PHE A 326 22.42 21.51 -134.11
CA PHE A 326 21.77 21.78 -135.40
C PHE A 326 22.21 23.12 -135.99
N GLU A 327 22.31 24.18 -135.19
CA GLU A 327 22.85 25.46 -135.62
C GLU A 327 24.29 25.31 -136.13
N GLN A 328 25.14 24.57 -135.42
CA GLN A 328 26.50 24.27 -135.85
C GLN A 328 26.51 23.53 -137.20
N VAL A 329 25.71 22.47 -137.36
CA VAL A 329 25.61 21.72 -138.62
C VAL A 329 25.10 22.60 -139.77
N ILE A 330 24.13 23.48 -139.52
CA ILE A 330 23.61 24.42 -140.53
C ILE A 330 24.71 25.42 -140.94
N ILE A 331 25.48 25.93 -139.97
CA ILE A 331 26.61 26.82 -140.25
C ILE A 331 27.67 26.07 -141.07
N GLU A 332 28.01 24.85 -140.68
CA GLU A 332 28.96 24.00 -141.39
C GLU A 332 28.51 23.73 -142.83
N ASP A 333 27.25 23.32 -143.07
CA ASP A 333 26.69 23.15 -144.43
C ASP A 333 26.69 24.46 -145.25
N ARG A 334 26.39 25.60 -144.62
CA ARG A 334 26.46 26.91 -145.31
C ARG A 334 27.89 27.26 -145.70
N VAL A 335 28.85 27.05 -144.80
CA VAL A 335 30.28 27.28 -145.04
C VAL A 335 30.80 26.32 -146.10
N GLU A 336 30.41 25.05 -146.06
CA GLU A 336 30.79 24.03 -147.05
C GLU A 336 30.24 24.36 -148.44
N LYS A 337 28.96 24.76 -148.54
CA LYS A 337 28.37 25.26 -149.80
C LYS A 337 29.06 26.51 -150.31
N GLU A 338 29.41 27.46 -149.44
CA GLU A 338 30.18 28.64 -149.84
C GLU A 338 31.60 28.30 -150.28
N ALA A 339 32.28 27.39 -149.60
CA ALA A 339 33.61 26.91 -149.96
C ALA A 339 33.56 26.16 -151.30
N ALA A 340 32.55 25.32 -151.53
CA ALA A 340 32.32 24.66 -152.80
C ALA A 340 32.09 25.67 -153.93
N ARG A 341 31.27 26.71 -153.70
CA ARG A 341 31.10 27.81 -154.66
C ARG A 341 32.43 28.53 -154.95
N ARG A 342 33.17 28.92 -153.91
CA ARG A 342 34.48 29.57 -154.06
C ARG A 342 35.47 28.69 -154.81
N LYS A 343 35.45 27.37 -154.59
CA LYS A 343 36.31 26.41 -155.30
C LYS A 343 35.95 26.33 -156.77
N VAL A 344 34.66 26.26 -157.12
CA VAL A 344 34.20 26.31 -158.51
C VAL A 344 34.58 27.64 -159.18
N GLU A 345 34.47 28.77 -158.48
CA GLU A 345 34.91 30.07 -158.98
C GLU A 345 36.42 30.13 -159.19
N GLN A 346 37.22 29.58 -158.27
CA GLN A 346 38.67 29.43 -158.41
C GLN A 346 39.03 28.54 -159.59
N ASP A 347 38.46 27.33 -159.69
CA ASP A 347 38.68 26.41 -160.80
C ASP A 347 38.31 27.07 -162.15
N ALA A 348 37.25 27.90 -162.18
CA ALA A 348 36.87 28.67 -163.36
C ALA A 348 37.89 29.79 -163.69
N LEU A 349 38.44 30.47 -162.68
CA LEU A 349 39.50 31.47 -162.86
C LEU A 349 40.83 30.84 -163.28
N GLU A 350 41.18 29.69 -162.70
CA GLU A 350 42.32 28.87 -163.10
C GLU A 350 42.14 28.38 -164.53
N LEU A 351 40.95 27.88 -164.90
CA LEU A 351 40.64 27.51 -166.28
C LEU A 351 40.76 28.71 -167.22
N LYS A 352 40.26 29.89 -166.85
CA LYS A 352 40.46 31.13 -167.63
C LYS A 352 41.94 31.51 -167.74
N SER A 353 42.71 31.33 -166.69
CA SER A 353 44.15 31.61 -166.67
C SER A 353 44.91 30.62 -167.54
N VAL A 354 44.60 29.31 -167.46
CA VAL A 354 45.08 28.25 -168.34
C VAL A 354 44.68 28.54 -169.79
N GLN A 355 43.46 28.98 -170.06
CA GLN A 355 43.01 29.38 -171.39
C GLN A 355 43.79 30.60 -171.90
N LYS A 356 44.07 31.61 -171.06
CA LYS A 356 44.95 32.74 -171.40
C LYS A 356 46.38 32.29 -171.66
N LEU A 357 46.92 31.36 -170.88
CA LEU A 357 48.24 30.76 -171.06
C LEU A 357 48.30 29.95 -172.36
N GLN A 358 47.26 29.16 -172.65
CA GLN A 358 47.10 28.45 -173.91
C GLN A 358 46.97 29.43 -175.08
N ALA A 359 46.24 30.54 -174.94
CA ALA A 359 46.10 31.56 -175.98
C ALA A 359 47.40 32.35 -176.17
N TRP A 360 48.13 32.68 -175.10
CA TRP A 360 49.45 33.29 -175.13
C TRP A 360 50.47 32.36 -175.78
N TRP A 361 50.46 31.07 -175.44
CA TRP A 361 51.33 30.07 -176.05
C TRP A 361 50.99 29.86 -177.52
N ARG A 362 49.70 29.69 -177.87
CA ARG A 362 49.23 29.65 -179.27
C ARG A 362 49.64 30.93 -180.03
N GLY A 363 49.51 32.11 -179.43
CA GLY A 363 49.92 33.38 -180.03
C GLY A 363 51.44 33.58 -180.08
N THR A 364 52.19 33.01 -179.16
CA THR A 364 53.67 33.01 -179.15
C THR A 364 54.21 32.03 -180.18
N MET A 365 53.55 30.88 -180.36
CA MET A 365 53.80 29.95 -181.48
C MET A 365 53.60 30.69 -182.82
N VAL A 366 52.56 31.54 -182.95
CA VAL A 366 52.31 32.36 -184.16
C VAL A 366 53.41 33.41 -184.35
N ARG A 367 53.76 34.14 -183.29
CA ARG A 367 54.69 35.29 -183.38
C ARG A 367 56.17 34.92 -183.46
N ARG A 368 56.55 33.72 -182.98
CA ARG A 368 57.94 33.21 -183.05
C ARG A 368 58.17 32.21 -184.19
N ASN A 369 57.20 31.99 -185.08
CA ASN A 369 57.31 31.11 -186.27
C ASN A 369 57.79 29.67 -185.97
N ILE A 370 57.43 29.12 -184.80
CA ILE A 370 57.73 27.72 -184.44
C ILE A 370 56.40 26.97 -184.46
N GLY A 371 56.15 26.25 -185.55
CA GLY A 371 54.91 25.49 -185.78
C GLY A 371 54.28 25.81 -187.14
N PRO A 372 53.73 24.82 -187.86
CA PRO A 372 53.30 24.99 -189.24
C PRO A 372 51.95 25.73 -189.31
N TYR A 373 51.97 26.99 -189.76
CA TYR A 373 50.75 27.76 -190.05
C TYR A 373 50.32 27.57 -191.50
N LYS A 374 49.07 27.14 -191.72
CA LYS A 374 48.44 26.99 -193.04
C LYS A 374 47.29 27.99 -193.24
N ILE A 375 47.20 28.44 -194.49
CA ILE A 375 46.20 29.36 -195.06
C ILE A 375 44.82 28.68 -195.22
N ILE A 376 43.78 29.48 -194.96
CA ILE A 376 42.32 29.44 -195.27
C ILE A 376 41.76 28.28 -196.13
N LYS A 377 40.63 27.67 -195.66
CA LYS A 377 39.53 27.07 -196.47
C LYS A 377 38.15 27.16 -195.74
N LYS A 378 37.08 27.46 -196.48
CA LYS A 378 35.61 27.28 -196.21
C LYS A 378 35.07 26.16 -197.16
N PRO A 379 33.79 25.69 -197.15
CA PRO A 379 32.84 25.25 -196.09
C PRO A 379 32.23 23.82 -196.34
N LYS A 380 31.41 23.28 -195.38
CA LYS A 380 30.21 22.37 -195.48
C LYS A 380 29.88 21.74 -194.09
N GLU A 381 28.71 21.97 -193.47
CA GLU A 381 27.40 21.23 -193.53
C GLU A 381 27.49 19.81 -192.94
N ASP A 382 26.69 19.38 -191.94
CA ASP A 382 25.21 19.34 -191.87
C ASP A 382 24.58 19.42 -190.45
N GLU A 383 23.28 19.75 -190.47
CA GLU A 383 22.16 19.79 -189.49
C GLU A 383 21.84 18.43 -188.75
N PRO A 384 20.72 18.22 -187.96
CA PRO A 384 19.49 19.03 -187.76
C PRO A 384 18.79 19.09 -186.34
N LYS A 385 17.97 20.16 -186.20
CA LYS A 385 16.54 20.30 -185.75
C LYS A 385 15.93 19.67 -184.47
N GLY A 386 15.06 20.47 -183.82
CA GLY A 386 13.83 20.00 -183.16
C GLY A 386 13.08 21.06 -182.32
N LYS A 387 11.85 21.41 -182.71
CA LYS A 387 10.88 22.36 -182.08
C LYS A 387 9.78 21.62 -181.31
N GLU A 388 9.17 22.24 -180.28
CA GLU A 388 7.71 22.35 -179.95
C GLU A 388 7.53 22.67 -178.44
N LYS A 389 6.73 23.63 -177.91
CA LYS A 389 5.30 24.06 -177.99
C LYS A 389 4.33 23.29 -177.04
N GLY A 390 3.70 24.05 -176.11
CA GLY A 390 2.46 23.70 -175.37
C GLY A 390 2.64 23.03 -174.00
N LYS A 391 1.72 23.01 -173.02
CA LYS A 391 0.47 23.74 -172.68
C LYS A 391 -0.03 23.11 -171.34
N LYS A 392 -0.66 23.91 -170.45
CA LYS A 392 -1.77 23.56 -169.52
C LYS A 392 -1.62 22.68 -168.24
N GLU A 393 -2.12 23.28 -167.14
CA GLU A 393 -3.12 22.81 -166.14
C GLU A 393 -2.89 21.62 -165.15
N LYS A 394 -3.18 21.95 -163.86
CA LYS A 394 -4.04 21.28 -162.85
C LYS A 394 -3.50 20.26 -161.80
N ALA A 395 -3.71 20.69 -160.54
CA ALA A 395 -4.44 20.03 -159.44
C ALA A 395 -3.88 18.78 -158.70
N GLY A 396 -3.89 18.87 -157.36
CA GLY A 396 -4.60 17.88 -156.52
C GLY A 396 -3.81 16.93 -155.58
N ALA A 397 -3.94 17.19 -154.28
CA ALA A 397 -4.34 16.27 -153.19
C ALA A 397 -3.41 15.15 -152.62
N LYS A 398 -3.28 15.17 -151.26
CA LYS A 398 -3.36 14.07 -150.24
C LYS A 398 -2.38 12.87 -150.39
N LYS A 399 -1.74 12.29 -149.36
CA LYS A 399 -2.26 11.74 -148.09
C LYS A 399 -1.12 11.04 -147.27
N LYS A 400 -1.24 11.07 -145.92
CA LYS A 400 -0.93 10.01 -144.90
C LYS A 400 0.46 9.33 -144.84
N LYS A 401 1.09 9.38 -143.66
CA LYS A 401 0.71 8.51 -142.53
C LYS A 401 0.83 9.25 -141.20
#